data_AF-H2XWD0-F1
#
_entry.id   AF-H2XWD0-F1
#
_cell.length_a   1.000
_cell.length_b   1.000
_cell.length_c   1.000
_cell.angle_alpha   90.00
_cell.angle_beta   90.00
_cell.angle_gamma   90.00
#
_symmetry.space_group_name_H-M   'P 1'
#
loop_
_entity.id
_entity.type
_entity.pdbx_description
1 polymer ?
#
loop_
_entity_poly.entity_id
_entity_poly.type
_entity_poly.pdbx_seq_one_letter_code
_entity_poly.pdbx_strand_id
1 'polypeptide(L)' 'MDLIDHSVEIDHASSMMRKIHDHLKREQLCDVIIIAGSKRIPAHRLVLSSVSEYFRAMFNS' A
#
# COMPACT_ATOMS: atom_id res chain seq x y z
N MET A 1 23.27 35.84 3.00
CA MET A 1 22.94 35.74 4.43
C MET A 1 21.64 34.96 4.49
N ASP A 2 21.84 33.67 4.59
CA ASP A 2 20.88 32.59 4.41
C ASP A 2 19.73 32.65 5.41
N LEU A 3 18.53 32.31 4.93
CA LEU A 3 17.49 31.60 5.69
C LEU A 3 16.40 31.12 4.70
N ILE A 4 16.80 30.31 3.73
CA ILE A 4 15.95 29.20 3.27
C ILE A 4 16.46 28.00 4.05
N ASP A 5 16.05 27.91 5.32
CA ASP A 5 16.35 26.75 6.16
C ASP A 5 15.30 25.66 5.91
N HIS A 6 15.80 24.44 5.83
CA HIS A 6 15.19 23.23 5.30
C HIS A 6 14.01 22.71 6.11
N SER A 7 12.87 22.54 5.44
CA SER A 7 12.14 21.28 5.46
C SER A 7 11.10 21.22 4.33
N VAL A 8 11.57 21.08 3.08
CA VAL A 8 10.82 20.20 2.18
C VAL A 8 11.04 18.80 2.73
N GLU A 9 10.35 18.45 3.82
CA GLU A 9 10.17 17.06 4.17
C GLU A 9 9.42 16.48 2.98
N ILE A 10 10.17 15.76 2.15
CA ILE A 10 9.55 14.81 1.25
C ILE A 10 8.73 13.94 2.19
N ASP A 11 7.40 14.06 2.15
CA ASP A 11 6.54 13.18 2.91
C ASP A 11 6.76 11.78 2.37
N HIS A 12 7.72 11.09 3.00
CA HIS A 12 8.24 9.81 2.57
C HIS A 12 7.11 8.78 2.62
N ALA A 13 6.22 8.88 3.61
CA ALA A 13 5.05 8.03 3.73
C ALA A 13 4.09 8.24 2.54
N SER A 14 3.73 9.49 2.23
CA SER A 14 2.87 9.77 1.07
C SER A 14 3.49 9.37 -0.27
N SER A 15 4.81 9.55 -0.42
CA SER A 15 5.55 9.13 -1.61
C SER A 15 5.56 7.60 -1.75
N MET A 16 5.81 6.88 -0.67
CA MET A 16 5.72 5.42 -0.62
C MET A 16 4.32 4.92 -0.94
N MET A 17 3.28 5.50 -0.32
CA MET A 17 1.88 5.12 -0.54
C MET A 17 1.45 5.34 -1.99
N ARG A 18 1.89 6.43 -2.63
CA ARG A 18 1.67 6.63 -4.08
C ARG A 18 2.27 5.50 -4.91
N LYS A 19 3.52 5.12 -4.65
CA LYS A 19 4.18 4.03 -5.38
C LYS A 19 3.49 2.68 -5.17
N ILE A 20 3.09 2.37 -3.93
CA ILE A 20 2.33 1.16 -3.60
C ILE A 20 0.98 1.14 -4.36
N HIS A 21 0.29 2.28 -4.39
CA HIS A 21 -0.96 2.42 -5.13
C HIS A 21 -0.76 2.27 -6.66
N ASP A 22 0.33 2.81 -7.22
CA ASP A 22 0.66 2.64 -8.63
C ASP A 22 0.97 1.18 -8.97
N HIS A 23 1.64 0.45 -8.07
CA HIS A 23 1.82 -1.00 -8.23
C HIS A 23 0.48 -1.73 -8.23
N LEU A 24 -0.46 -1.37 -7.36
CA LEU A 24 -1.80 -1.97 -7.34
C LEU A 24 -2.55 -1.72 -8.66
N LYS A 25 -2.51 -0.48 -9.17
CA LYS A 25 -3.13 -0.12 -10.46
C LYS A 25 -2.56 -0.89 -11.66
N ARG A 26 -1.29 -1.29 -11.58
CA ARG A 26 -0.58 -2.07 -12.60
C ARG A 26 -0.58 -3.57 -12.30
N GLU A 27 -1.29 -4.00 -11.25
CA GLU A 27 -1.31 -5.37 -10.74
C GLU A 27 0.08 -5.96 -10.45
N GLN A 28 1.05 -5.09 -10.16
CA GLN A 28 2.42 -5.49 -9.84
C GLN A 28 2.52 -5.95 -8.39
N LEU A 29 3.23 -7.06 -8.19
CA LEU A 29 3.50 -7.65 -6.88
C LEU A 29 2.25 -8.03 -6.09
N CYS A 30 1.07 -8.04 -6.73
CA CYS A 30 -0.16 -8.50 -6.10
C CYS A 30 -0.06 -10.01 -5.87
N ASP A 31 -0.07 -10.41 -4.61
CA ASP A 31 0.15 -11.77 -4.12
C ASP A 31 -1.14 -12.40 -3.58
N VAL A 32 -2.27 -11.68 -3.66
CA VAL A 32 -3.61 -12.17 -3.33
C VAL A 32 -4.64 -11.58 -4.28
N ILE A 33 -5.70 -12.35 -4.54
CA ILE A 33 -6.90 -11.88 -5.25
C ILE A 33 -8.10 -12.09 -4.32
N ILE A 34 -8.77 -11.01 -3.95
CA ILE A 34 -10.02 -11.06 -3.19
C ILE A 34 -11.16 -11.33 -4.19
N ILE A 35 -11.96 -12.35 -3.91
CA ILE A 35 -13.13 -12.70 -4.70
C ILE A 35 -14.38 -12.21 -3.97
N ALA A 36 -15.11 -11.27 -4.58
CA ALA A 36 -16.35 -10.73 -4.04
C ALA A 36 -17.48 -10.95 -5.07
N GLY A 37 -18.18 -12.07 -4.94
CA GLY A 37 -19.10 -12.55 -5.97
C GLY A 37 -18.35 -12.86 -7.27
N SER A 38 -18.72 -12.21 -8.38
CA SER A 38 -18.03 -12.34 -9.67
C SER A 38 -16.79 -11.44 -9.81
N LYS A 39 -16.57 -10.50 -8.87
CA LYS A 39 -15.45 -9.56 -8.94
C LYS A 39 -14.17 -10.23 -8.44
N ARG A 40 -13.08 -10.02 -9.18
CA ARG A 40 -11.72 -10.40 -8.81
C ARG A 40 -10.93 -9.12 -8.55
N ILE A 41 -10.40 -8.97 -7.35
CA ILE A 41 -9.72 -7.76 -6.91
C ILE A 41 -8.29 -8.15 -6.52
N PRO A 42 -7.29 -7.94 -7.40
CA PRO A 42 -5.90 -8.13 -7.03
C PRO A 42 -5.52 -7.14 -5.93
N ALA A 43 -4.70 -7.58 -4.97
CA ALA A 43 -4.25 -6.77 -3.86
C ALA A 43 -2.90 -7.27 -3.31
N HIS A 44 -2.32 -6.49 -2.40
CA HIS A 44 -1.11 -6.85 -1.66
C HIS A 44 -1.48 -7.32 -0.25
N ARG A 45 -1.12 -8.55 0.13
CA ARG A 45 -1.33 -9.10 1.48
C ARG A 45 -0.73 -8.19 2.54
N LEU A 46 0.48 -7.68 2.30
CA LEU A 46 1.18 -6.79 3.23
C LEU A 46 0.39 -5.52 3.53
N VAL A 47 -0.20 -4.88 2.51
CA VAL A 47 -0.98 -3.64 2.67
C VAL A 47 -2.30 -3.93 3.37
N LEU A 48 -2.97 -5.04 3.05
CA LEU A 48 -4.20 -5.44 3.72
C LEU A 48 -3.96 -5.75 5.21
N SER A 49 -2.89 -6.49 5.52
CA SER A 49 -2.49 -6.79 6.90
C SER A 49 -2.11 -5.56 7.70
N SER A 50 -1.55 -4.52 7.09
CA SER A 50 -1.14 -3.30 7.81
C SER A 50 -2.32 -2.43 8.24
N VAL A 51 -3.47 -2.56 7.56
CA VAL A 51 -4.67 -1.74 7.82
C VAL A 51 -5.84 -2.53 8.43
N SER A 52 -5.71 -3.86 8.59
CA SER A 52 -6.79 -4.71 9.08
C SER A 52 -6.28 -5.90 9.88
N GLU A 53 -6.68 -5.97 11.14
CA GLU A 53 -6.41 -7.10 12.04
C GLU A 53 -6.98 -8.43 11.52
N TYR A 54 -8.11 -8.38 10.81
CA TYR A 54 -8.70 -9.55 10.18
C TYR A 54 -7.78 -10.12 9.09
N PHE A 55 -7.33 -9.29 8.15
CA PHE A 55 -6.40 -9.72 7.11
C PHE A 55 -5.05 -10.14 7.69
N ARG A 56 -4.57 -9.43 8.73
CA ARG A 56 -3.35 -9.79 9.45
C ARG A 56 -3.44 -11.19 10.05
N ALA A 57 -4.51 -11.51 10.76
CA ALA A 57 -4.74 -12.84 11.33
C ALA A 57 -4.91 -13.90 10.23
N MET A 58 -5.69 -13.62 9.18
CA MET A 58 -5.93 -14.54 8.06
C MET A 58 -4.66 -14.88 7.27
N PHE A 59 -3.70 -13.96 7.15
CA PHE A 59 -2.49 -14.18 6.38
C PHE A 59 -1.29 -14.70 7.20
N ASN A 60 -1.36 -14.66 8.53
CA ASN A 60 -0.31 -15.15 9.43
C ASN A 60 -0.64 -16.52 10.06
N SER A 61 -1.69 -17.19 9.58
CA SER A 61 -2.08 -18.56 9.98
C SER A 61 -1.39 -19.64 9.15
#